data_AF-A0A926BWA0-F1
#
_entry.id   AF-A0A926BWA0-F1
#
_cell.length_a   1.000
_cell.length_b   1.000
_cell.length_c   1.000
_cell.angle_alpha   90.00
_cell.angle_beta   90.00
_cell.angle_gamma   90.00
#
_symmetry.space_group_name_H-M   'P 1'
#
loop_
_entity.id
_entity.type
_entity.pdbx_description
1 polymer ?
#
loop_
_entity_poly.entity_id
_entity_poly.type
_entity_poly.pdbx_seq_one_letter_code
_entity_poly.pdbx_strand_id
1 'polypeptide(L)' 'MALWTRLFNKGTREAAEINRKNGLPNVISLNGRIFYELPNGDIVDKNPLDEPK' A
#
# COMPACT_ATOMS: atom_id res chain seq x y z
N MET A 1 -19.73 -10.16 13.19
CA MET A 1 -18.34 -10.28 12.69
C MET A 1 -17.88 -9.15 11.75
N ALA A 2 -18.75 -8.24 11.26
CA ALA A 2 -18.39 -7.26 10.21
C ALA A 2 -17.76 -5.93 10.68
N LEU A 3 -17.81 -5.58 11.97
CA LEU A 3 -17.35 -4.28 12.47
C LEU A 3 -15.83 -4.11 12.29
N TRP A 4 -15.06 -5.14 12.65
CA TRP A 4 -13.61 -5.13 12.61
C TRP A 4 -13.09 -5.01 11.19
N THR A 5 -13.59 -5.83 10.25
CA THR A 5 -13.21 -5.76 8.82
C THR A 5 -13.43 -4.37 8.25
N ARG A 6 -14.56 -3.73 8.60
CA ARG A 6 -14.89 -2.39 8.12
C ARG A 6 -13.99 -1.31 8.72
N LEU A 7 -13.59 -1.46 9.97
CA LEU A 7 -12.63 -0.56 10.63
C LEU A 7 -11.22 -0.69 10.03
N PHE A 8 -10.73 -1.92 9.84
CA PHE A 8 -9.43 -2.18 9.23
C PHE A 8 -9.38 -1.72 7.76
N ASN A 9 -10.44 -1.94 6.99
CA ASN A 9 -10.55 -1.43 5.62
C ASN A 9 -10.55 0.10 5.56
N LYS A 10 -11.14 0.77 6.56
CA LYS A 10 -11.10 2.23 6.63
C LYS A 10 -9.68 2.73 6.92
N GLY A 11 -9.03 2.18 7.94
CA GLY A 11 -7.67 2.60 8.33
C GLY A 11 -6.63 2.36 7.23
N THR A 12 -6.70 1.21 6.55
CA THR A 12 -5.81 0.89 5.41
C THR A 12 -6.02 1.86 4.25
N ARG A 13 -7.27 2.25 3.96
CA ARG A 13 -7.57 3.23 2.91
C ARG A 13 -7.07 4.63 3.26
N GLU A 14 -7.23 5.07 4.52
CA GLU A 14 -6.71 6.36 4.98
C GLU A 14 -5.18 6.40 4.94
N ALA A 15 -4.51 5.31 5.36
CA ALA A 15 -3.06 5.19 5.27
C ALA A 15 -2.56 5.23 3.81
N ALA A 16 -3.23 4.53 2.90
CA ALA A 16 -2.90 4.57 1.46
C ALA A 16 -3.04 5.98 0.87
N GLU A 17 -4.08 6.72 1.25
CA GLU A 17 -4.28 8.10 0.79
C GLU A 17 -3.20 9.04 1.33
N ILE A 18 -2.80 8.88 2.60
CA ILE A 18 -1.70 9.66 3.19
C ILE A 18 -0.38 9.32 2.51
N ASN A 19 -0.09 8.05 2.25
CA ASN A 19 1.12 7.62 1.53
C ASN A 19 1.16 8.23 0.14
N ARG A 20 0.03 8.19 -0.60
CA ARG A 20 -0.10 8.80 -1.91
C ARG A 20 0.16 10.30 -1.90
N LYS A 21 -0.37 11.04 -0.92
CA LYS A 21 -0.12 12.48 -0.76
C LYS A 21 1.34 12.80 -0.45
N ASN A 22 2.04 11.93 0.26
CA ASN A 22 3.46 12.07 0.60
C ASN A 22 4.41 11.51 -0.48
N GLY A 23 3.89 10.96 -1.58
CA GLY A 23 4.70 10.33 -2.63
C GLY A 23 5.33 9.01 -2.18
N LEU A 24 4.82 8.40 -1.10
CA LEU A 24 5.31 7.13 -0.57
C LEU A 24 4.57 5.95 -1.20
N PRO A 25 5.30 4.88 -1.52
CA PRO A 25 4.69 3.62 -1.97
C PRO A 25 3.94 2.95 -0.81
N ASN A 26 2.78 2.37 -1.13
CA ASN A 26 1.97 1.61 -0.20
C ASN A 26 2.27 0.10 -0.34
N VAL A 27 2.53 -0.60 0.75
CA VAL A 27 2.84 -2.03 0.71
C VAL A 27 1.55 -2.85 0.81
N ILE A 28 1.39 -3.81 -0.09
CA ILE A 28 0.24 -4.72 -0.13
C ILE A 28 0.74 -6.17 -0.19
N SER A 29 0.03 -7.08 0.47
CA SER A 29 0.30 -8.52 0.36
C SER A 29 -0.85 -9.18 -0.38
N LEU A 30 -0.58 -9.68 -1.58
CA LEU A 30 -1.55 -10.33 -2.45
C LEU A 30 -1.10 -11.77 -2.69
N ASN A 31 -1.93 -12.76 -2.36
CA ASN A 31 -1.61 -14.19 -2.51
C ASN A 31 -0.26 -14.62 -1.88
N GLY A 32 0.09 -14.02 -0.73
CA GLY A 32 1.35 -14.33 -0.02
C GLY A 32 2.60 -13.71 -0.65
N ARG A 33 2.44 -12.86 -1.66
CA ARG A 33 3.53 -12.07 -2.25
C ARG A 33 3.36 -10.60 -1.87
N ILE A 34 4.48 -9.94 -1.60
CA ILE A 34 4.52 -8.51 -1.29
C ILE A 34 4.58 -7.76 -2.61
N PHE A 35 3.72 -6.76 -2.76
CA PHE A 35 3.73 -5.79 -3.85
C PHE A 35 3.74 -4.38 -3.25
N TYR A 36 4.16 -3.41 -4.06
CA TYR A 36 4.20 -2.01 -3.69
C TYR A 36 3.35 -1.23 -4.69
N GLU A 37 2.31 -0.56 -4.19
CA GLU A 37 1.48 0.35 -4.96
C GLU A 37 2.10 1.75 -4.89
N LEU A 38 2.56 2.26 -6.03
CA LEU A 38 3.12 3.59 -6.21
C LEU A 38 2.03 4.66 -6.09
N PRO A 39 2.38 5.91 -5.73
CA PRO A 39 1.43 7.03 -5.68
C PRO A 39 0.76 7.33 -7.05
N ASN A 40 1.38 6.89 -8.14
CA ASN A 40 0.86 6.98 -9.51
C ASN A 40 -0.23 5.94 -9.83
N GLY A 41 -0.42 4.93 -8.97
CA GLY A 41 -1.36 3.82 -9.15
C GLY A 41 -0.75 2.56 -9.78
N ASP A 42 0.54 2.58 -10.12
CA ASP A 42 1.28 1.40 -10.57
C ASP A 42 1.54 0.44 -9.41
N ILE A 43 1.39 -0.87 -9.64
CA ILE A 43 1.69 -1.92 -8.67
C ILE A 43 2.94 -2.64 -9.15
N VAL A 44 4.00 -2.59 -8.36
CA VAL A 44 5.29 -3.21 -8.65
C VAL A 44 5.57 -4.36 -7.66
N ASP A 45 6.18 -5.44 -8.14
CA ASP A 45 6.61 -6.56 -7.29
C ASP A 45 7.99 -6.31 -6.64
N LYS A 46 8.72 -5.32 -7.14
CA LYS A 46 10.02 -4.91 -6.62
C LYS A 46 9.88 -3.70 -5.71
N ASN A 47 10.65 -3.68 -4.62
CA ASN A 47 10.68 -2.54 -3.71
C ASN A 47 11.21 -1.30 -4.46
N PRO A 48 10.38 -0.26 -4.66
CA PRO A 48 10.79 0.94 -5.37
C PRO A 48 11.74 1.83 -4.54
N LEU A 49 11.93 1.55 -3.25
CA LEU A 49 12.87 2.26 -2.38
C LEU A 49 14.25 1.58 -2.29
N ASP A 50 14.42 0.43 -2.95
CA ASP A 50 15.66 -0.37 -2.94
C ASP A 50 16.60 -0.04 -4.11
N GLU A 51 16.33 1.03 -4.88
CA GLU A 51 17.23 1.43 -5.96
C GLU A 51 18.57 1.90 -5.35
N PRO A 52 19.70 1.21 -5.64
CA PRO A 52 21.01 1.66 -5.18
C PRO A 52 21.33 2.97 -5.89
N LYS A 53 21.49 4.03 -5.09
CA LYS A 53 21.98 5.33 -5.52
C LYS A 53 23.44 5.24 -5.98
#